data_AF-A0A2I2L1B0-F1
#
_entry.id   AF-A0A2I2L1B0-F1
#
_cell.length_a   1.000
_cell.length_b   1.000
_cell.length_c   1.000
_cell.angle_alpha   90.00
_cell.angle_beta   90.00
_cell.angle_gamma   90.00
#
_symmetry.space_group_name_H-M   'P 1'
#
loop_
_entity.id
_entity.type
_entity.pdbx_description
1 polymer ?
#
loop_
_entity_poly.entity_id
_entity_poly.type
_entity_poly.pdbx_seq_one_letter_code
_entity_poly.pdbx_strand_id
1 'polypeptide(L)' 'MTQPLMGAAEIARRLGVGRTRVNQLLKEDPTFPTPYASLAAGHIWRTTDVEAWIAEHRPDLPPPDGP' A
#
# COMPACT_ATOMS: atom_id res chain seq x y z
N MET A 1 -6.58 -8.30 -12.26
CA MET A 1 -5.19 -8.52 -12.73
C MET A 1 -4.26 -7.76 -11.80
N THR A 2 -3.68 -8.43 -10.81
CA THR A 2 -2.85 -7.78 -9.79
C THR A 2 -1.57 -7.24 -10.44
N GLN A 3 -1.45 -5.91 -10.49
CA GLN A 3 -0.21 -5.26 -10.90
C GLN A 3 0.90 -5.66 -9.90
N PRO A 4 2.13 -5.97 -10.35
CA PRO A 4 3.19 -6.44 -9.45
C PRO A 4 3.72 -5.35 -8.50
N LEU A 5 3.46 -4.08 -8.83
CA LEU A 5 3.94 -2.92 -8.11
C LEU A 5 2.78 -1.95 -7.83
N MET A 6 2.87 -1.24 -6.70
CA MET A 6 1.96 -0.18 -6.30
C MET A 6 2.72 1.10 -5.97
N GLY A 7 2.22 2.24 -6.42
CA GLY A 7 2.60 3.54 -5.88
C GLY A 7 1.65 3.96 -4.75
N ALA A 8 1.91 5.14 -4.18
CA ALA A 8 1.07 5.68 -3.12
C ALA A 8 -0.40 5.87 -3.54
N ALA A 9 -0.67 6.06 -4.83
CA ALA A 9 -2.03 6.20 -5.37
C ALA A 9 -2.79 4.87 -5.37
N GLU A 10 -2.14 3.80 -5.81
CA GLU A 10 -2.69 2.45 -5.78
C GLU A 10 -2.92 1.98 -4.35
N ILE A 11 -1.96 2.23 -3.45
CA ILE A 11 -2.09 1.94 -2.01
C ILE A 11 -3.29 2.68 -1.41
N ALA A 12 -3.46 3.97 -1.75
CA ALA A 12 -4.62 4.75 -1.27
C ALA A 12 -5.94 4.13 -1.70
N ARG A 13 -6.04 3.74 -2.97
CA ARG A 13 -7.23 3.03 -3.49
C ARG A 13 -7.43 1.69 -2.79
N ARG A 14 -6.35 0.91 -2.59
CA ARG A 14 -6.40 -0.42 -1.96
C ARG A 14 -6.83 -0.36 -0.50
N LEU A 15 -6.41 0.66 0.23
CA LEU A 15 -6.78 0.90 1.62
C LEU A 15 -8.14 1.61 1.76
N GLY A 16 -8.76 2.08 0.67
CA GLY A 16 -9.99 2.86 0.72
C GLY A 16 -9.84 4.22 1.41
N VAL A 17 -8.63 4.79 1.42
CA VAL A 17 -8.30 6.06 2.10
C VAL A 17 -7.77 7.10 1.11
N GLY A 18 -7.78 8.37 1.52
CA GLY A 18 -7.19 9.45 0.73
C GLY A 18 -5.66 9.38 0.67
N ARG A 19 -5.06 9.95 -0.39
CA ARG A 19 -3.58 10.05 -0.55
C ARG A 19 -2.86 10.68 0.64
N THR A 20 -3.44 11.70 1.26
CA THR A 20 -2.85 12.35 2.45
C THR A 20 -2.73 11.37 3.62
N ARG A 21 -3.74 10.52 3.82
CA ARG A 21 -3.74 9.51 4.88
C ARG A 21 -2.68 8.44 4.64
N VAL A 22 -2.49 8.03 3.38
CA VAL A 22 -1.37 7.13 3.02
C VAL A 22 -0.03 7.79 3.30
N ASN A 23 0.19 9.03 2.90
CA ASN A 23 1.47 9.71 3.17
C ASN A 23 1.77 9.85 4.67
N GLN A 24 0.75 10.01 5.52
CA GLN A 24 0.91 9.95 6.97
C GLN A 24 1.26 8.54 7.43
N LEU A 25 0.50 7.53 7.01
CA LEU A 25 0.76 6.12 7.32
C LEU A 25 2.21 5.74 6.97
N LEU A 26 2.66 6.07 5.77
CA LEU A 26 4.02 5.79 5.29
C LEU A 26 5.12 6.47 6.12
N LYS A 27 4.80 7.56 6.84
CA LYS A 27 5.74 8.29 7.69
C LYS A 27 5.68 7.83 9.14
N GLU A 28 4.48 7.54 9.64
CA GLU A 28 4.21 7.28 11.05
C GLU A 28 4.28 5.80 11.40
N ASP A 29 4.05 4.91 10.42
CA ASP A 29 4.00 3.48 10.64
C ASP A 29 5.31 2.80 10.19
N PRO A 30 6.23 2.48 11.12
CA PRO A 30 7.48 1.83 10.81
C PRO A 30 7.31 0.36 10.40
N THR A 31 6.12 -0.22 10.60
CA THR A 31 5.82 -1.60 10.17
C THR A 31 5.47 -1.67 8.69
N PHE A 32 5.12 -0.53 8.08
CA PHE A 32 4.81 -0.48 6.66
C PHE A 32 6.06 -0.85 5.84
N PRO A 33 5.92 -1.68 4.78
CA PRO A 33 7.06 -2.18 4.01
C PRO A 33 7.90 -1.05 3.42
N THR A 34 9.22 -1.28 3.37
CA THR A 34 10.14 -0.35 2.73
C THR A 34 9.87 -0.28 1.23
N PRO A 35 10.01 0.90 0.59
CA PRO A 35 9.81 1.05 -0.83
C PRO A 35 10.81 0.19 -1.62
N TYR A 36 10.31 -0.54 -2.61
CA TYR A 36 11.11 -1.34 -3.54
C TYR A 36 11.94 -0.46 -4.48
N ALA A 37 11.39 0.68 -4.90
CA ALA A 37 12.09 1.66 -5.71
C ALA A 37 11.65 3.09 -5.35
N SER A 38 12.59 4.02 -5.46
CA SER A 38 12.34 5.46 -5.29
C SER A 38 12.59 6.17 -6.62
N LEU A 39 11.55 6.76 -7.20
CA LEU A 39 11.58 7.49 -8.45
C LEU A 39 11.34 8.98 -8.19
N ALA A 40 11.70 9.84 -9.15
CA ALA A 40 11.36 11.27 -9.07
C ALA A 40 9.84 11.51 -8.94
N ALA A 41 9.02 10.60 -9.48
CA ALA A 41 7.56 10.65 -9.37
C ALA A 41 7.02 10.17 -8.01
N GLY A 42 7.83 9.45 -7.21
CA GLY A 42 7.43 8.90 -5.92
C GLY A 42 8.01 7.52 -5.64
N HIS A 43 7.65 6.99 -4.48
CA HIS A 43 8.03 5.65 -4.03
C HIS A 43 7.10 4.58 -4.64
N ILE A 44 7.69 3.40 -4.88
CA ILE A 44 7.04 2.22 -5.45
C ILE A 44 7.28 1.05 -4.50
N TRP A 45 6.24 0.28 -4.22
CA TRP A 45 6.25 -0.93 -3.39
C TRP A 45 5.86 -2.14 -4.21
N ARG A 46 6.28 -3.32 -3.75
CA ARG A 46 5.75 -4.58 -4.29
C ARG A 46 4.35 -4.80 -3.76
N THR A 47 3.46 -5.22 -4.63
CA THR A 47 2.08 -5.55 -4.23
C THR A 47 2.06 -6.62 -3.16
N THR A 48 2.92 -7.64 -3.26
CA THR A 48 3.01 -8.72 -2.27
C THR A 48 3.29 -8.20 -0.85
N ASP A 49 4.18 -7.23 -0.72
CA ASP A 49 4.61 -6.72 0.58
C ASP A 49 3.51 -5.84 1.20
N VAL A 50 2.84 -5.04 0.37
CA VAL A 50 1.69 -4.23 0.79
C VAL A 50 0.53 -5.12 1.20
N GLU A 51 0.18 -6.14 0.42
CA GLU A 51 -0.91 -7.06 0.75
C GLU A 51 -0.62 -7.88 2.02
N ALA A 52 0.63 -8.32 2.22
CA ALA A 52 1.04 -9.00 3.44
C ALA A 52 0.86 -8.10 4.66
N TRP A 53 1.28 -6.83 4.56
CA TRP A 53 1.08 -5.85 5.62
C TRP A 53 -0.41 -5.59 5.89
N ILE A 54 -1.24 -5.48 4.84
CA ILE A 54 -2.69 -5.32 4.99
C ILE A 54 -3.30 -6.53 5.72
N ALA A 55 -2.93 -7.75 5.34
CA ALA A 55 -3.44 -8.96 5.98
C ALA A 55 -3.09 -9.02 7.48
N GLU A 56 -1.91 -8.54 7.87
CA GLU A 56 -1.46 -8.53 9.26
C GLU A 56 -2.08 -7.38 10.09
N HIS A 57 -2.15 -6.16 9.53
CA HIS A 57 -2.51 -4.95 10.28
C HIS A 57 -3.95 -4.45 10.04
N ARG A 58 -4.62 -4.98 9.01
CA ARG A 58 -5.96 -4.57 8.57
C ARG A 58 -6.80 -5.78 8.13
N PRO A 59 -7.09 -6.72 9.03
CA PRO A 59 -7.87 -7.91 8.70
C PRO A 59 -9.32 -7.59 8.27
N ASP A 60 -9.80 -6.39 8.58
CA ASP A 60 -11.11 -5.85 8.21
C ASP A 60 -11.21 -5.38 6.74
N LEU A 61 -10.09 -5.21 6.03
CA LEU A 61 -10.07 -4.78 4.64
C LEU A 61 -10.32 -5.99 3.71
N PRO A 62 -11.32 -5.93 2.80
CA PRO A 62 -11.56 -7.01 1.84
C PRO A 62 -10.36 -7.21 0.91
N PRO A 63 -10.19 -8.42 0.35
CA PRO A 63 -9.15 -8.70 -0.66
C PRO A 63 -9.32 -7.80 -1.89
N PRO A 64 -8.24 -7.59 -2.68
CA PRO A 64 -8.18 -6.59 -3.76
C PRO A 64 -9.19 -6.79 -4.89
N ASP A 65 -9.84 -7.95 -4.95
CA ASP A 65 -11.03 -8.24 -5.72
C ASP A 65 -11.98 -8.97 -4.74
N GLY A 66 -13.04 -8.30 -4.27
CA GLY A 66 -14.04 -8.90 -3.38
C GLY A 66 -14.72 -10.13 -4.01
N PRO A 67 -15.46 -10.94 -3.23
CA PRO A 67 -15.95 -12.27 -3.63
C PRO A 67 -16.73 -12.30 -4.95
#